data_AF-G4ZN61-F1
#
_entry.id   AF-G4ZN61-F1
#
_cell.length_a   1.000
_cell.length_b   1.000
_cell.length_c   1.000
_cell.angle_alpha   90.00
_cell.angle_beta   90.00
_cell.angle_gamma   90.00
#
_symmetry.space_group_name_H-M   'P 1'
#
loop_
_entity.id
_entity.type
_entity.pdbx_description
1 polymer ?
#
loop_
_entity_poly.entity_id
_entity_poly.type
_entity_poly.pdbx_seq_one_letter_code
_entity_poly.pdbx_strand_id
1 'polypeptide(L)' 'GGGRRCIAFGCTNEAQTRGLCKRHGGRARCRVPKCNKSSQSGRLCRTQRSGELCIAPGCKKSAQRHGKCATHS' A
#
# COMPACT_ATOMS: atom_id res chain seq x y z
N GLY A 1 1.88 21.57 -14.65
CA GLY A 1 1.56 20.16 -14.38
C GLY A 1 0.09 20.02 -14.11
N GLY A 2 -0.66 19.33 -14.97
CA GLY A 2 -2.11 19.13 -14.82
C GLY A 2 -2.41 17.68 -14.48
N GLY A 3 -2.44 17.35 -13.19
CA GLY A 3 -2.93 16.04 -12.74
C GLY A 3 -4.38 15.85 -13.14
N ARG A 4 -4.76 14.63 -13.54
CA ARG A 4 -6.16 14.31 -13.89
C ARG A 4 -7.03 14.42 -12.64
N ARG A 5 -8.26 14.90 -12.77
CA ARG A 5 -9.22 14.96 -11.65
C ARG A 5 -9.89 13.61 -11.43
N CYS A 6 -10.35 13.40 -10.20
CA CYS A 6 -11.13 12.23 -9.84
C CYS A 6 -12.44 12.18 -10.64
N ILE A 7 -12.75 11.04 -11.26
CA ILE A 7 -13.99 10.81 -12.05
C ILE A 7 -15.25 10.67 -11.18
N ALA A 8 -15.09 10.50 -9.86
CA ALA A 8 -16.21 10.43 -8.94
C ALA A 8 -17.01 11.74 -8.97
N PHE A 9 -18.34 11.62 -9.06
CA PHE A 9 -19.25 12.76 -9.15
C PHE A 9 -19.02 13.74 -7.98
N GLY A 10 -18.86 15.02 -8.31
CA GLY A 10 -18.61 16.10 -7.34
C GLY A 10 -17.24 16.04 -6.66
N CYS A 11 -16.29 15.21 -7.11
CA CYS A 11 -14.97 15.13 -6.51
C CYS A 11 -13.96 16.06 -7.20
N THR A 12 -13.42 17.02 -6.44
CA THR A 12 -12.36 17.94 -6.89
C THR A 12 -10.95 17.44 -6.59
N ASN A 13 -10.81 16.28 -5.94
CA ASN A 13 -9.51 15.72 -5.61
C ASN A 13 -8.75 15.26 -6.86
N GLU A 14 -7.43 15.28 -6.78
CA GLU A 14 -6.58 14.74 -7.82
C GLU A 14 -6.70 13.20 -7.91
N ALA A 15 -6.86 12.72 -9.14
CA ALA A 15 -6.82 11.30 -9.44
C ALA A 15 -5.38 10.78 -9.31
N GLN A 16 -5.24 9.67 -8.60
CA GLN A 16 -3.96 9.00 -8.39
C GLN A 16 -3.80 7.86 -9.40
N THR A 17 -4.75 6.94 -9.43
CA THR A 17 -4.78 5.84 -10.41
C THR A 17 -6.20 5.57 -10.86
N ARG A 18 -6.37 5.02 -12.07
CA ARG A 18 -7.69 4.65 -12.62
C ARG A 18 -8.69 5.81 -12.66
N GLY A 19 -8.21 7.05 -12.74
CA GLY A 19 -9.06 8.24 -12.68
C GLY A 19 -9.68 8.51 -11.31
N LEU A 20 -9.27 7.85 -10.24
CA LEU A 20 -9.86 7.99 -8.90
C LEU A 20 -8.86 8.58 -7.91
N CYS A 21 -9.32 9.33 -6.91
CA CYS A 21 -8.47 9.85 -5.83
C CYS A 21 -8.29 8.82 -4.71
N LYS A 22 -7.40 9.09 -3.74
CA LYS A 22 -7.13 8.21 -2.57
C LYS A 22 -8.40 7.78 -1.83
N ARG A 23 -9.41 8.66 -1.73
CA ARG A 23 -10.69 8.39 -1.08
C ARG A 23 -11.61 7.51 -1.92
N HIS A 24 -11.64 7.74 -3.23
CA HIS A 24 -12.49 7.01 -4.18
C HIS A 24 -11.83 5.77 -4.79
N GLY A 25 -10.72 5.28 -4.22
CA GLY A 25 -10.09 4.02 -4.65
C GLY A 25 -8.93 4.15 -5.62
N GLY A 26 -8.39 5.36 -5.81
CA GLY A 26 -7.15 5.61 -6.56
C GLY A 26 -5.88 5.09 -5.92
N ARG A 27 -5.95 4.61 -4.68
CA ARG A 27 -4.87 3.87 -4.03
C ARG A 27 -4.81 2.46 -4.57
N ALA A 28 -3.61 1.94 -4.80
CA ALA A 28 -3.43 0.56 -5.23
C ALA A 28 -4.12 -0.40 -4.24
N ARG A 29 -4.81 -1.41 -4.79
CA ARG A 29 -5.50 -2.45 -4.01
C ARG A 29 -4.56 -3.63 -3.80
N CYS A 30 -4.85 -4.41 -2.76
CA CYS A 30 -4.17 -5.67 -2.60
C CYS A 30 -4.43 -6.60 -3.80
N ARG A 31 -3.38 -7.29 -4.27
CA ARG A 31 -3.43 -8.26 -5.37
C ARG A 31 -4.08 -9.58 -4.94
N VAL A 32 -4.13 -9.86 -3.63
CA VAL A 32 -4.68 -11.12 -3.13
C VAL A 32 -6.19 -11.17 -3.37
N PRO A 33 -6.71 -12.24 -3.98
CA PRO A 33 -8.14 -12.43 -4.18
C PRO A 33 -8.88 -12.39 -2.83
N LYS A 34 -10.08 -11.81 -2.81
CA LYS A 34 -10.89 -11.56 -1.59
C LYS A 34 -10.30 -10.57 -0.58
N CYS A 35 -9.21 -9.88 -0.90
CA CYS A 35 -8.68 -8.82 -0.03
C CYS A 35 -9.16 -7.43 -0.43
N ASN A 36 -10.04 -6.84 0.38
CA ASN A 36 -10.53 -5.47 0.18
C ASN A 36 -9.61 -4.37 0.74
N LYS A 37 -8.46 -4.76 1.33
CA LYS A 37 -7.51 -3.80 1.90
C LYS A 37 -6.70 -3.11 0.80
N SER A 38 -6.21 -1.92 1.13
CA SER A 38 -5.38 -1.13 0.21
C SER A 38 -3.94 -1.57 0.31
N SER A 39 -3.25 -1.68 -0.82
CA SER A 39 -1.82 -1.93 -0.82
C SER A 39 -1.07 -0.65 -0.48
N GLN A 40 -0.11 -0.74 0.42
CA GLN A 40 0.79 0.38 0.71
C GLN A 40 1.95 0.40 -0.27
N SER A 41 2.58 -0.75 -0.50
CA SER A 41 3.71 -0.93 -1.42
C SER A 41 3.68 -2.34 -2.01
N GLY A 42 4.09 -2.51 -3.26
CA GLY A 42 4.22 -3.84 -3.88
C GLY A 42 2.90 -4.59 -4.12
N ARG A 43 1.78 -3.87 -4.29
CA ARG A 43 0.44 -4.45 -4.55
C ARG A 43 -0.08 -5.39 -3.44
N LEU A 44 0.48 -5.37 -2.23
CA LEU A 44 -0.02 -6.15 -1.10
C LEU A 44 -0.43 -5.25 0.07
N CYS A 45 -1.48 -5.63 0.80
CA CYS A 45 -1.93 -4.90 1.99
C CYS A 45 -1.04 -5.18 3.20
N ARG A 46 -1.12 -4.36 4.25
CA ARG A 46 -0.27 -4.51 5.46
C ARG A 46 -0.28 -5.93 6.06
N THR A 47 -1.41 -6.63 5.99
CA THR A 47 -1.57 -7.99 6.53
C THR A 47 -1.02 -9.08 5.60
N GLN A 48 -0.97 -8.81 4.30
CA GLN A 48 -0.66 -9.82 3.27
C GLN A 48 0.63 -9.54 2.50
N ARG A 49 1.23 -8.36 2.69
CA ARG A 49 2.66 -8.23 2.49
C ARG A 49 3.21 -9.32 3.38
N SER A 50 3.75 -10.40 2.80
CA SER A 50 4.60 -11.33 3.52
C SER A 50 5.61 -10.42 4.19
N GLY A 51 5.39 -10.19 5.47
CA GLY A 51 6.25 -9.34 6.26
C GLY A 51 7.53 -10.11 6.26
N GLU A 52 8.45 -9.76 5.36
CA GLU A 52 9.79 -10.31 5.38
C GLU A 52 10.21 -10.27 6.83
N LEU A 53 10.52 -11.41 7.42
CA LEU A 53 10.95 -11.38 8.81
C LEU A 53 12.23 -10.58 8.85
N CYS A 54 12.48 -9.97 10.00
CA CYS A 54 13.76 -9.32 10.21
C CYS A 54 14.86 -10.34 9.92
N ILE A 55 15.83 -9.98 9.06
CA ILE A 55 17.00 -10.81 8.73
C ILE A 55 17.91 -11.06 9.94
N ALA A 56 17.61 -10.44 11.09
CA ALA A 56 18.38 -10.59 12.31
C ALA A 56 18.15 -12.00 12.89
N PRO A 57 19.21 -12.72 13.26
CA PRO A 57 19.10 -14.08 13.76
C PRO A 57 18.21 -14.11 15.02
N GLY A 58 17.20 -14.98 15.02
CA GLY A 58 16.24 -15.11 16.13
C GLY A 58 15.14 -14.04 16.19
N CYS A 59 15.09 -13.09 15.25
CA CYS A 59 14.09 -12.04 15.28
C CYS A 59 12.80 -12.43 14.54
N LYS A 60 11.69 -12.54 15.29
CA LYS A 60 10.35 -12.84 14.72
C LYS A 60 9.55 -11.58 14.34
N LYS A 61 10.16 -10.39 14.43
CA LYS A 61 9.50 -9.13 14.09
C LYS A 61 9.47 -8.95 12.57
N SER A 62 8.39 -8.35 12.07
CA SER A 62 8.27 -8.01 10.65
C SER A 62 9.28 -6.93 10.26
N ALA A 63 9.98 -7.14 9.14
CA ALA A 63 10.85 -6.16 8.53
C ALA A 63 10.06 -4.97 8.00
N GLN A 64 10.50 -3.78 8.38
CA GLN A 64 9.95 -2.53 7.89
C GLN A 64 10.67 -2.09 6.61
N ARG A 65 12.01 -1.96 6.67
CA ARG A 65 12.84 -1.46 5.58
C ARG A 65 14.13 -2.27 5.50
N HIS A 66 14.63 -2.54 4.29
CA HIS A 66 15.89 -3.27 4.05
C HIS A 66 15.98 -4.65 4.74
N GLY A 67 14.84 -5.35 4.89
CA GLY A 67 14.83 -6.65 5.56
C GLY A 67 15.00 -6.59 7.08
N LYS A 68 15.00 -5.42 7.72
CA LYS A 68 15.12 -5.30 9.19
C LYS A 68 13.88 -4.70 9.84
N CYS A 69 13.59 -5.11 11.08
CA CYS A 69 12.49 -4.54 11.88
C CYS A 69 12.89 -3.19 12.50
N ALA A 70 11.93 -2.46 13.07
CA ALA A 70 12.16 -1.14 13.67
C ALA A 70 13.32 -1.09 14.68
N THR A 71 13.51 -2.19 15.43
CA THR A 71 14.56 -2.30 16.45
C THR A 71 15.94 -2.60 15.86
N HIS A 72 15.99 -3.17 14.66
CA HIS A 72 17.23 -3.61 14.01
C HIS A 72 17.66 -2.73 12.83
N SER A 73 16.94 -1.63 12.56
CA SER A 73 17.15 -0.65 11.48
C SER A 73 18.59 -0.56 10.97
#